data_AF-A0A444B149-F1
#
_entry.id   AF-A0A444B149-F1
#
_cell.length_a   1.000
_cell.length_b   1.000
_cell.length_c   1.000
_cell.angle_alpha   90.00
_cell.angle_beta   90.00
_cell.angle_gamma   90.00
#
_symmetry.space_group_name_H-M   'P 1'
#
loop_
_entity.id
_entity.type
_entity.pdbx_description
1 polymer ?
#
loop_
_entity_poly.entity_id
_entity_poly.type
_entity_poly.pdbx_seq_one_letter_code
_entity_poly.pdbx_strand_id
1 'polypeptide(L)'
;MSERRPTSRVDTPQEVRRQLIRRPSNFSTETFGVLSEKFARFMGTPRFLIWMSVFVVVWLAWNTFAPEAAQFDPRALNYTLLTLILSLQASYAAPLILLAQNRQDDRDRVALEQDRVQAERALADTEYLTREVAALRIALRDAATRDFIRSELRDLLEEMEVKGLEVRRREEDEGGDDVAERKPLAP
;
A
#
# COMPACT_ATOMS: atom_id res chain seq x y z
N MET A 1 27.73 -2.40 51.17
CA MET A 1 26.36 -1.96 50.83
C MET A 1 26.50 -0.55 50.27
N SER A 2 26.58 -0.42 48.95
CA SER A 2 26.92 0.83 48.25
C SER A 2 25.68 1.30 47.52
N GLU A 3 25.06 2.37 48.01
CA GLU A 3 23.89 3.00 47.41
C GLU A 3 24.25 3.62 46.05
N ARG A 4 23.60 3.13 44.99
CA ARG A 4 23.70 3.70 43.65
C ARG A 4 22.89 5.00 43.61
N ARG A 5 23.57 6.13 43.40
CA ARG A 5 22.94 7.40 42.97
C ARG A 5 22.31 7.21 41.57
N PRO A 6 21.07 7.65 41.33
CA PRO A 6 20.57 7.81 39.97
C PRO A 6 21.04 9.16 39.41
N THR A 7 21.81 9.12 38.33
CA THR A 7 22.21 10.31 37.56
C THR A 7 21.21 10.62 36.45
N SER A 8 20.95 11.91 36.31
CA SER A 8 20.63 12.62 35.07
C SER A 8 19.37 12.18 34.29
N ARG A 9 18.23 12.73 34.69
CA ARG A 9 17.10 12.95 33.77
C ARG A 9 17.44 14.16 32.90
N VAL A 10 17.49 13.91 31.60
CA VAL A 10 17.74 14.86 30.52
C VAL A 10 16.66 15.93 30.52
N ASP A 11 17.10 17.19 30.62
CA ASP A 11 16.31 18.39 30.37
C ASP A 11 15.65 18.28 29.00
N THR A 12 14.32 18.15 29.00
CA THR A 12 13.53 18.38 27.80
C THR A 12 13.06 19.82 27.90
N PRO A 13 13.52 20.75 27.04
CA PRO A 13 13.03 22.12 27.08
C PRO A 13 11.53 22.10 26.75
N GLN A 14 10.73 22.42 27.76
CA GLN A 14 9.30 22.59 27.62
C GLN A 14 9.08 23.87 26.79
N GLU A 15 8.86 23.75 25.49
CA GLU A 15 8.40 24.87 24.68
C GLU A 15 7.00 25.27 25.16
N VAL A 16 6.97 26.28 26.02
CA VAL A 16 5.74 26.99 26.40
C VAL A 16 5.26 27.76 25.17
N ARG A 17 4.62 27.05 24.22
CA ARG A 17 3.84 27.66 23.14
C ARG A 17 2.65 28.36 23.78
N ARG A 18 2.83 29.64 24.07
CA ARG A 18 1.79 30.56 24.52
C ARG A 18 0.74 30.71 23.40
N GLN A 19 -0.22 29.79 23.35
CA GLN A 19 -1.40 29.86 22.48
C GLN A 19 -2.36 30.94 23.01
N LEU A 20 -2.05 32.20 22.72
CA LEU A 20 -2.87 33.35 23.11
C LEU A 20 -3.98 33.70 22.10
N ILE A 21 -4.15 32.92 21.04
CA ILE A 21 -5.16 33.20 20.02
C ILE A 21 -6.06 31.97 19.85
N ARG A 22 -7.16 31.97 20.59
CA ARG A 22 -8.31 31.09 20.37
C ARG A 22 -8.98 31.53 19.06
N ARG A 23 -8.52 30.99 17.92
CA ARG A 23 -9.17 31.19 16.61
C ARG A 23 -10.54 30.48 16.61
N PRO A 24 -11.66 31.15 16.34
CA PRO A 24 -12.93 30.47 16.06
C PRO A 24 -12.86 29.91 14.63
N SER A 25 -12.44 28.65 14.46
CA SER A 25 -12.19 28.03 13.14
C SER A 25 -13.28 27.05 12.70
N ASN A 26 -14.55 27.45 12.76
CA ASN A 26 -15.65 26.53 12.41
C ASN A 26 -16.49 27.00 11.21
N PHE A 27 -16.18 28.16 10.61
CA PHE A 27 -17.02 28.74 9.55
C PHE A 27 -16.40 28.83 8.15
N SER A 28 -15.17 28.37 7.93
CA SER A 28 -14.46 28.64 6.68
C SER A 28 -13.60 27.50 6.11
N THR A 29 -13.65 26.29 6.66
CA THR A 29 -12.79 25.20 6.14
C THR A 29 -13.54 24.29 5.17
N GLU A 30 -14.76 23.86 5.51
CA GLU A 30 -15.54 22.94 4.68
C GLU A 30 -16.11 23.58 3.40
N THR A 31 -16.73 24.77 3.52
CA THR A 31 -17.31 25.48 2.37
C THR A 31 -16.26 25.95 1.37
N PHE A 32 -15.11 26.42 1.87
CA PHE A 32 -13.97 26.81 1.02
C PHE A 32 -13.26 25.59 0.43
N GLY A 33 -13.22 24.45 1.14
CA GLY A 33 -12.68 23.20 0.60
C GLY A 33 -13.44 22.71 -0.64
N VAL A 34 -14.78 22.79 -0.63
CA VAL A 34 -15.63 22.44 -1.78
C VAL A 34 -15.46 23.46 -2.91
N LEU A 35 -15.35 24.75 -2.59
CA LEU A 35 -15.15 25.81 -3.60
C LEU A 35 -13.80 25.65 -4.30
N SER A 36 -12.71 25.46 -3.53
CA SER A 36 -11.36 25.23 -4.07
C SER A 36 -11.27 23.97 -4.93
N GLU A 37 -11.97 22.90 -4.57
CA GLU A 37 -12.00 21.68 -5.38
C GLU A 37 -12.70 21.86 -6.73
N LYS A 38 -13.80 22.61 -6.74
CA LYS A 38 -14.51 22.98 -7.98
C LYS A 38 -13.65 23.90 -8.84
N PHE A 39 -12.99 24.89 -8.24
CA PHE A 39 -12.07 25.80 -8.93
C PHE A 39 -10.86 25.07 -9.52
N ALA A 40 -10.24 24.14 -8.78
CA ALA A 40 -9.12 23.34 -9.27
C ALA A 40 -9.52 22.49 -10.48
N ARG A 41 -10.69 21.83 -10.42
CA ARG A 41 -11.24 21.09 -11.57
C ARG A 41 -11.56 21.99 -12.77
N PHE A 42 -12.04 23.21 -12.51
CA PHE A 42 -12.37 24.17 -13.54
C PHE A 42 -11.12 24.74 -14.25
N MET A 43 -10.10 25.12 -13.48
CA MET A 43 -8.84 25.70 -13.99
C MET A 43 -7.96 24.66 -14.71
N GLY A 44 -8.03 23.39 -14.33
CA GLY A 44 -7.30 22.29 -14.99
C GLY A 44 -7.89 21.85 -16.34
N THR A 45 -9.03 22.40 -16.77
CA THR A 45 -9.69 22.01 -18.01
C THR A 45 -9.28 22.94 -19.18
N PRO A 46 -8.90 22.42 -20.36
CA PRO A 46 -8.51 23.26 -21.52
C PRO A 46 -9.63 24.19 -22.02
N ARG A 47 -10.89 23.89 -21.68
CA ARG A 47 -12.05 24.73 -21.98
C ARG A 47 -11.99 26.10 -21.29
N PHE A 48 -11.40 26.19 -20.10
CA PHE A 48 -11.26 27.47 -19.38
C PHE A 48 -10.37 28.45 -20.16
N LEU A 49 -9.23 27.96 -20.64
CA LEU A 49 -8.29 28.76 -21.44
C LEU A 49 -8.98 29.28 -22.71
N ILE A 50 -9.74 28.44 -23.41
CA ILE A 50 -10.48 28.84 -24.61
C ILE A 50 -11.47 29.96 -24.30
N TRP A 51 -12.30 29.82 -23.26
CA TRP A 51 -13.25 30.87 -22.88
C TRP A 51 -12.57 32.17 -22.48
N MET A 52 -11.46 32.09 -21.74
CA MET A 52 -10.68 33.26 -21.34
C MET A 52 -10.05 33.96 -22.55
N SER A 53 -9.49 33.21 -23.50
CA SER A 53 -8.97 33.75 -24.76
C SER A 53 -10.07 34.41 -25.59
N VAL A 54 -11.24 33.78 -25.71
CA VAL A 54 -12.39 34.36 -26.42
C VAL A 54 -12.83 35.67 -25.76
N PHE A 55 -12.91 35.73 -24.43
CA PHE A 55 -13.23 36.96 -23.71
C PHE A 55 -12.24 38.08 -24.02
N VAL A 56 -10.94 37.81 -23.96
CA VAL A 56 -9.89 38.80 -24.28
C VAL A 56 -10.01 39.27 -25.73
N VAL A 57 -10.21 38.35 -26.68
CA VAL A 57 -10.36 38.68 -28.10
C VAL A 57 -11.59 39.53 -28.35
N VAL A 58 -12.74 39.17 -27.76
CA VAL A 58 -13.99 39.94 -27.88
C VAL A 58 -13.83 41.33 -27.28
N TRP A 59 -13.20 41.45 -26.11
CA TRP A 59 -12.92 42.74 -25.47
C TRP A 59 -12.06 43.64 -26.35
N LEU A 60 -10.98 43.07 -26.90
CA LEU A 60 -10.06 43.77 -27.77
C LEU A 60 -10.75 44.20 -29.06
N ALA A 61 -11.52 43.30 -29.69
CA ALA A 61 -12.29 43.59 -30.89
C ALA A 61 -13.31 44.71 -30.65
N TRP A 62 -14.07 44.64 -29.55
CA TRP A 62 -15.04 45.67 -29.20
C TRP A 62 -14.37 47.04 -29.05
N ASN A 63 -13.30 47.14 -28.25
CA ASN A 63 -12.61 48.41 -28.02
C ASN A 63 -11.77 48.89 -29.22
N THR A 64 -11.43 48.01 -30.17
CA THR A 64 -10.72 48.38 -31.41
C THR A 64 -11.68 48.91 -32.48
N PHE A 65 -12.81 48.24 -32.69
CA PHE A 65 -13.76 48.55 -33.77
C PHE A 65 -14.87 49.52 -33.34
N ALA A 66 -15.07 49.76 -32.04
CA ALA A 66 -16.03 50.75 -31.56
C ALA A 66 -15.58 52.19 -31.87
N PRO A 67 -16.53 53.11 -32.21
CA PRO A 67 -16.26 54.54 -32.31
C PRO A 67 -15.68 55.09 -30.99
N GLU A 68 -14.81 56.09 -31.04
CA GLU A 68 -14.12 56.63 -29.85
C GLU A 68 -15.05 57.05 -28.71
N ALA A 69 -16.28 57.49 -29.02
CA ALA A 69 -17.30 57.84 -28.03
C ALA A 69 -17.93 56.64 -27.28
N ALA A 70 -17.76 55.41 -27.80
CA ALA A 70 -18.28 54.18 -27.21
C ALA A 70 -17.18 53.20 -26.77
N GLN A 71 -15.90 53.61 -26.85
CA GLN A 71 -14.77 52.84 -26.35
C GLN A 71 -14.76 52.89 -24.82
N PHE A 72 -15.08 51.76 -24.18
CA PHE A 72 -14.99 51.64 -22.72
C PHE A 72 -13.54 51.62 -22.23
N ASP A 73 -12.64 51.04 -23.03
CA ASP A 73 -11.21 50.92 -22.76
C ASP A 73 -10.42 51.40 -23.99
N PRO A 74 -10.15 52.72 -24.10
CA PRO A 74 -9.62 53.32 -25.31
C PRO A 74 -8.27 52.72 -25.70
N ARG A 75 -8.12 52.40 -26.98
CA ARG A 75 -6.84 51.89 -27.53
C ARG A 75 -5.66 52.85 -27.28
N ALA A 76 -5.93 54.15 -27.19
CA ALA A 76 -4.93 55.18 -26.93
C ALA A 76 -4.29 55.08 -25.53
N LEU A 77 -5.01 54.51 -24.55
CA LEU A 77 -4.50 54.21 -23.21
C LEU A 77 -4.02 52.75 -23.09
N ASN A 78 -3.73 52.07 -24.21
CA ASN A 78 -3.21 50.70 -24.24
C ASN A 78 -4.06 49.68 -23.46
N TYR A 79 -5.39 49.82 -23.46
CA TYR A 79 -6.29 48.90 -22.75
C TYR A 79 -6.00 48.82 -21.23
N THR A 80 -5.95 49.99 -20.57
CA THR A 80 -5.60 50.10 -19.15
C THR A 80 -6.60 49.32 -18.28
N LEU A 81 -7.91 49.34 -18.60
CA LEU A 81 -8.90 48.63 -17.79
C LEU A 81 -8.74 47.12 -17.88
N LEU A 82 -8.52 46.57 -19.09
CA LEU A 82 -8.22 45.15 -19.25
C LEU A 82 -7.00 44.75 -18.42
N THR A 83 -5.94 45.56 -18.44
CA THR A 83 -4.71 45.31 -17.69
C THR A 83 -4.94 45.34 -16.17
N LEU A 84 -5.73 46.30 -15.68
CA LEU A 84 -6.10 46.38 -14.27
C LEU A 84 -6.91 45.17 -13.83
N ILE A 85 -7.87 44.72 -14.63
CA ILE A 85 -8.69 43.55 -14.33
C ILE A 85 -7.83 42.28 -14.31
N LEU A 86 -6.96 42.09 -15.30
CA LEU A 86 -6.08 40.92 -15.37
C LEU A 86 -5.07 40.88 -14.21
N SER A 87 -4.51 42.03 -13.83
CA SER A 87 -3.59 42.09 -12.68
C SER A 87 -4.29 41.81 -11.35
N LEU A 88 -5.52 42.31 -11.17
CA LEU A 88 -6.36 41.97 -10.03
C LEU A 88 -6.71 40.47 -10.00
N GLN A 89 -7.04 39.88 -11.16
CA GLN A 89 -7.37 38.46 -11.29
C GLN A 89 -6.20 37.57 -10.86
N ALA A 90 -4.97 37.93 -11.26
CA ALA A 90 -3.76 37.23 -10.82
C ALA A 90 -3.52 37.38 -9.31
N SER A 91 -3.71 38.59 -8.77
CA SER A 91 -3.48 38.89 -7.35
C SER A 91 -4.44 38.12 -6.43
N TYR A 92 -5.72 37.99 -6.81
CA TYR A 92 -6.70 37.23 -6.02
C TYR A 92 -6.61 35.71 -6.22
N ALA A 93 -6.07 35.25 -7.36
CA ALA A 93 -5.82 33.83 -7.59
C ALA A 93 -4.76 33.28 -6.62
N ALA A 94 -3.68 34.01 -6.36
CA ALA A 94 -2.58 33.57 -5.49
C ALA A 94 -3.01 33.07 -4.08
N PRO A 95 -3.78 33.83 -3.28
CA PRO A 95 -4.21 33.36 -1.95
C PRO A 95 -5.20 32.18 -2.02
N LEU A 96 -6.05 32.13 -3.05
CA LEU A 96 -6.95 30.99 -3.25
C LEU A 96 -6.18 29.71 -3.62
N ILE A 97 -5.17 29.84 -4.49
CA ILE A 97 -4.29 28.74 -4.88
C ILE A 97 -3.51 28.24 -3.67
N LEU A 98 -2.96 29.14 -2.85
CA LEU A 98 -2.23 28.77 -1.63
C LEU A 98 -3.11 27.96 -0.67
N LEU A 99 -4.37 28.35 -0.49
CA LEU A 99 -5.32 27.60 0.34
C LEU A 99 -5.69 26.24 -0.28
N ALA A 100 -5.81 26.17 -1.60
CA ALA A 100 -6.04 24.91 -2.30
C ALA A 100 -4.84 23.96 -2.16
N GLN A 101 -3.62 24.49 -2.24
CA GLN A 101 -2.35 23.78 -2.09
C GLN A 101 -2.19 23.25 -0.67
N ASN A 102 -2.36 24.06 0.37
CA ASN A 102 -2.29 23.61 1.77
C ASN A 102 -3.16 22.37 2.04
N ARG A 103 -4.35 22.33 1.42
CA ARG A 103 -5.27 21.19 1.59
C ARG A 103 -4.85 19.96 0.77
N GLN A 104 -4.22 20.16 -0.39
CA GLN A 104 -3.62 19.05 -1.14
C GLN A 104 -2.46 18.46 -0.34
N ASP A 105 -1.58 19.31 0.19
CA ASP A 105 -0.45 18.91 1.03
C ASP A 105 -0.90 18.14 2.28
N ASP A 106 -1.99 18.57 2.94
CA ASP A 106 -2.58 17.85 4.07
C ASP A 106 -3.08 16.44 3.69
N ARG A 107 -3.75 16.30 2.54
CA ARG A 107 -4.20 14.98 2.05
C ARG A 107 -3.02 14.10 1.67
N ASP A 108 -2.05 14.66 0.97
CA ASP A 108 -0.85 13.94 0.52
C ASP A 108 -0.04 13.46 1.73
N ARG A 109 0.03 14.28 2.79
CA ARG A 109 0.62 13.87 4.06
C ARG A 109 -0.08 12.67 4.69
N VAL A 110 -1.41 12.69 4.78
CA VAL A 110 -2.18 11.56 5.34
C VAL A 110 -1.99 10.30 4.50
N ALA A 111 -2.00 10.44 3.17
CA ALA A 111 -1.75 9.33 2.26
C ALA A 111 -0.35 8.73 2.46
N LEU A 112 0.68 9.57 2.61
CA LEU A 112 2.06 9.13 2.90
C LEU A 112 2.20 8.45 4.26
N GLU A 113 1.52 8.95 5.29
CA GLU A 113 1.51 8.31 6.61
C GLU A 113 0.85 6.92 6.54
N GLN A 114 -0.25 6.78 5.80
CA GLN A 114 -0.91 5.49 5.59
C GLN A 114 -0.05 4.51 4.77
N ASP A 115 0.62 4.99 3.72
CA ASP A 115 1.52 4.19 2.90
C ASP A 115 2.69 3.66 3.73
N ARG A 116 3.28 4.50 4.60
CA ARG A 116 4.32 4.07 5.56
C ARG A 116 3.84 2.96 6.48
N VAL A 117 2.66 3.10 7.08
CA VAL A 117 2.10 2.07 7.97
C VAL A 117 1.82 0.78 7.20
N GLN A 118 1.31 0.88 5.97
CA GLN A 118 1.12 -0.30 5.11
C GLN A 118 2.44 -0.98 4.76
N ALA A 119 3.49 -0.21 4.43
CA ALA A 119 4.81 -0.74 4.14
C ALA A 119 5.42 -1.45 5.36
N GLU A 120 5.30 -0.89 6.57
CA GLU A 120 5.74 -1.54 7.80
C GLU A 120 5.01 -2.87 8.05
N ARG A 121 3.69 -2.92 7.84
CA ARG A 121 2.91 -4.16 7.94
C ARG A 121 3.32 -5.18 6.88
N ALA A 122 3.53 -4.76 5.64
CA ALA A 122 3.97 -5.63 4.56
C ALA A 122 5.36 -6.26 4.84
N LEU A 123 6.27 -5.49 5.44
CA LEU A 123 7.56 -6.00 5.91
C LEU A 123 7.37 -7.05 7.02
N ALA A 124 6.54 -6.75 8.03
CA ALA A 124 6.26 -7.68 9.12
C ALA A 124 5.60 -8.99 8.62
N ASP A 125 4.65 -8.90 7.69
CA ASP A 125 3.99 -10.06 7.07
C ASP A 125 5.00 -10.89 6.28
N THR A 126 5.92 -10.24 5.57
CA THR A 126 6.99 -10.92 4.82
C THR A 126 7.96 -11.64 5.77
N GLU A 127 8.35 -11.00 6.88
CA GLU A 127 9.18 -11.63 7.91
C GLU A 127 8.46 -12.82 8.56
N TYR A 128 7.17 -12.69 8.84
CA TYR A 128 6.34 -13.76 9.39
C TYR A 128 6.28 -14.95 8.42
N LEU A 129 5.92 -14.72 7.17
CA LEU A 129 5.87 -15.77 6.13
C LEU A 129 7.24 -16.43 5.93
N THR A 130 8.33 -15.65 5.95
CA THR A 130 9.69 -16.19 5.81
C THR A 130 10.03 -17.12 6.98
N ARG A 131 9.64 -16.75 8.20
CA ARG A 131 9.83 -17.58 9.40
C ARG A 131 8.99 -18.85 9.36
N GLU A 132 7.72 -18.76 8.97
CA GLU A 132 6.82 -19.90 8.82
C GLU A 132 7.32 -20.86 7.74
N VAL A 133 7.77 -20.34 6.59
CA VAL A 133 8.37 -21.16 5.51
C VAL A 133 9.65 -21.84 5.98
N ALA A 134 10.50 -21.17 6.76
CA ALA A 134 11.70 -21.77 7.33
C ALA A 134 11.34 -22.91 8.30
N ALA A 135 10.35 -22.72 9.17
CA ALA A 135 9.86 -23.74 10.09
C ALA A 135 9.26 -24.94 9.33
N LEU A 136 8.41 -24.67 8.34
CA LEU A 136 7.81 -25.69 7.48
C LEU A 136 8.88 -26.50 6.74
N ARG A 137 9.92 -25.84 6.22
CA ARG A 137 11.06 -26.51 5.55
C ARG A 137 11.81 -27.45 6.50
N ILE A 138 12.02 -27.08 7.75
CA ILE A 138 12.68 -27.93 8.75
C ILE A 138 11.80 -29.14 9.04
N ALA A 139 10.51 -28.94 9.32
CA ALA A 139 9.56 -30.03 9.57
C ALA A 139 9.48 -31.01 8.38
N LEU A 140 9.46 -30.49 7.14
CA LEU A 140 9.45 -31.31 5.94
C LEU A 140 10.76 -32.10 5.78
N ARG A 141 11.90 -31.49 6.13
CA ARG A 141 13.21 -32.15 6.05
C ARG A 141 13.31 -33.32 7.02
N ASP A 142 12.79 -33.17 8.23
CA ASP A 142 12.77 -34.26 9.23
C ASP A 142 11.83 -35.38 8.80
N ALA A 143 10.61 -35.06 8.34
CA ALA A 143 9.61 -36.04 7.90
C ALA A 143 9.99 -36.76 6.59
N ALA A 144 10.68 -36.09 5.67
CA ALA A 144 11.09 -36.65 4.37
C ALA A 144 12.55 -37.10 4.36
N THR A 145 13.15 -37.40 5.52
CA THR A 145 14.50 -37.94 5.52
C THR A 145 14.46 -39.24 4.73
N ARG A 146 15.22 -39.30 3.62
CA ARG A 146 15.35 -40.47 2.74
C ARG A 146 15.55 -41.77 3.53
N ASP A 147 16.21 -41.68 4.69
CA ASP A 147 16.48 -42.80 5.56
C ASP A 147 15.26 -43.27 6.36
N PHE A 148 14.32 -42.38 6.73
CA PHE A 148 13.03 -42.77 7.32
C PHE A 148 12.12 -43.43 6.30
N ILE A 149 12.00 -42.83 5.10
CA ILE A 149 11.23 -43.44 4.00
C ILE A 149 11.86 -44.79 3.60
N ARG A 150 13.19 -44.88 3.60
CA ARG A 150 13.92 -46.11 3.30
C ARG A 150 13.78 -47.15 4.41
N SER A 151 13.75 -46.76 5.68
CA SER A 151 13.56 -47.70 6.79
C SER A 151 12.14 -48.27 6.75
N GLU A 152 11.12 -47.43 6.57
CA GLU A 152 9.74 -47.92 6.48
C GLU A 152 9.50 -48.78 5.24
N LEU A 153 10.09 -48.43 4.10
CA LEU A 153 10.05 -49.29 2.92
C LEU A 153 10.76 -50.63 3.16
N ARG A 154 11.83 -50.68 3.96
CA ARG A 154 12.52 -51.93 4.30
C ARG A 154 11.72 -52.76 5.28
N ASP A 155 11.19 -52.14 6.33
CA ASP A 155 10.38 -52.82 7.35
C ASP A 155 9.12 -53.44 6.70
N LEU A 156 8.43 -52.69 5.82
CA LEU A 156 7.30 -53.22 5.05
C LEU A 156 7.70 -54.36 4.10
N LEU A 157 8.88 -54.28 3.46
CA LEU A 157 9.35 -55.33 2.57
C LEU A 157 9.68 -56.61 3.36
N GLU A 158 10.34 -56.46 4.50
CA GLU A 158 10.72 -57.55 5.41
C GLU A 158 9.47 -58.21 6.00
N GLU A 159 8.45 -57.42 6.38
CA GLU A 159 7.15 -57.96 6.84
C GLU A 159 6.48 -58.80 5.74
N MET A 160 6.52 -58.37 4.48
CA MET A 160 5.98 -59.16 3.37
C MET A 160 6.80 -60.42 3.08
N GLU A 161 8.13 -60.37 3.21
CA GLU A 161 9.02 -61.51 2.99
C GLU A 161 8.81 -62.59 4.07
N VAL A 162 8.67 -62.17 5.34
CA VAL A 162 8.32 -63.06 6.45
C VAL A 162 6.95 -63.72 6.23
N LYS A 163 5.93 -62.95 5.86
CA LYS A 163 4.60 -63.50 5.53
C LYS A 163 4.66 -64.46 4.34
N GLY A 164 5.48 -64.16 3.32
CA GLY A 164 5.71 -65.06 2.19
C GLY A 164 6.38 -66.38 2.60
N LEU A 165 7.35 -66.33 3.51
CA LEU A 165 8.01 -67.51 4.05
C LEU A 165 7.08 -68.35 4.93
N GLU A 166 6.21 -67.72 5.72
CA GLU A 166 5.19 -68.43 6.51
C GLU A 166 4.19 -69.16 5.63
N VAL A 167 3.74 -68.53 4.53
CA VAL A 167 2.86 -69.17 3.53
C VAL A 167 3.57 -70.37 2.90
N ARG A 168 4.83 -70.20 2.48
CA ARG A 168 5.61 -71.27 1.87
C ARG A 168 5.87 -72.44 2.82
N ARG A 169 6.15 -72.16 4.11
CA ARG A 169 6.32 -73.19 5.13
C ARG A 169 5.02 -73.96 5.39
N ARG A 170 3.87 -73.28 5.40
CA ARG A 170 2.58 -73.95 5.46
C ARG A 170 2.35 -74.91 4.29
N GLU A 171 2.73 -74.49 3.07
CA GLU A 171 2.66 -75.37 1.89
C GLU A 171 3.61 -76.58 1.99
N GLU A 172 4.81 -76.40 2.57
CA GLU A 172 5.76 -77.50 2.79
C GLU A 172 5.28 -78.49 3.88
N ASP A 173 4.68 -78.01 4.96
CA ASP A 173 4.11 -78.85 6.02
C ASP A 173 2.87 -79.62 5.52
N GLU A 174 2.01 -78.99 4.70
CA GLU A 174 0.87 -79.67 4.06
C GLU A 174 1.30 -80.67 2.96
N GLY A 175 2.37 -80.37 2.21
CA GLY A 175 2.90 -81.26 1.18
C GLY A 175 3.79 -82.40 1.70
N GLY A 176 4.39 -82.24 2.88
CA GLY A 176 5.23 -83.26 3.53
C GLY A 176 4.45 -84.46 4.06
N ASP A 177 3.22 -84.24 4.51
CA ASP A 177 2.32 -85.32 4.96
C ASP A 177 1.91 -86.24 3.79
N ASP A 178 1.76 -85.70 2.57
CA ASP A 178 1.43 -86.48 1.36
C ASP A 178 2.59 -87.38 0.86
N VAL A 179 3.84 -87.07 1.21
CA VAL A 179 5.04 -87.84 0.81
C VAL A 179 5.37 -88.94 1.82
N ALA A 180 5.06 -88.76 3.11
CA ALA A 180 5.31 -89.76 4.14
C ALA A 180 4.44 -91.03 4.00
N GLU A 181 3.30 -90.94 3.31
CA GLU A 181 2.38 -92.07 3.11
C GLU A 181 2.80 -93.00 1.94
N ARG A 182 3.82 -92.64 1.14
CA ARG A 182 4.32 -93.46 0.01
C ARG A 182 5.66 -94.15 0.30
N LYS A 183 5.72 -95.03 1.30
CA LYS A 183 6.83 -95.99 1.43
C LYS A 183 6.31 -97.41 1.14
N PRO A 184 6.90 -98.16 0.17
CA PRO A 184 6.36 -99.45 -0.23
C PRO A 184 6.64 -100.49 0.86
N LEU A 185 5.60 -101.28 1.21
CA LEU A 185 5.77 -102.52 1.94
C LEU A 185 6.67 -103.45 1.12
N ALA A 186 7.76 -103.90 1.74
CA ALA A 186 8.62 -104.96 1.25
C ALA A 186 8.50 -106.17 2.19
N PRO A 187 9.00 -107.36 1.79
CA PRO A 187 9.54 -107.75 0.49
C PRO A 187 8.61 -108.65 -0.35
#